data_AF-A0A447JED1-F1
#
_entry.id   AF-A0A447JED1-F1
#
_cell.length_a   1.000
_cell.length_b   1.000
_cell.length_c   1.000
_cell.angle_alpha   90.00
_cell.angle_beta   90.00
_cell.angle_gamma   90.00
#
_symmetry.space_group_name_H-M   'P 1'
#
loop_
_entity.id
_entity.type
_entity.pdbx_description
1 polymer ?
#
loop_
_entity_poly.entity_id
_entity_poly.type
_entity_poly.pdbx_seq_one_letter_code
_entity_poly.pdbx_strand_id
1 'polypeptide(L)'
;MARRLLNLTGGYLESYHSVSMGNTAAATPYTYGIAASGSSLDTLLETKLVILWGHNPTETIFGHTNYFLQKMKQNGTRFIVVDPRYSDTVSSLADQWIPLLPTTDNALMDAMMYVIISENLHDRAFIARYAIGFDEESIPEGVPANESLVAYLTGAKDGVVKSPEWAEKITHVPAQTIRQLARDYANTKPAALIQGWGPQRHNCGERTARGSTLLATITGNVGIKGGWAAGYGAALTVNSPRVRRCRITRKSQNFGDELGAGRRRRQQSDAGYGG
;
A
#
# COMPACT_ATOMS: atom_id res chain seq x y z
N MET A 1 -0.89 25.20 19.85
CA MET A 1 -1.07 26.57 20.40
C MET A 1 -0.44 27.62 19.49
N ALA A 2 0.85 27.51 19.14
CA ALA A 2 1.54 28.44 18.23
C ALA A 2 0.89 28.58 16.85
N ARG A 3 0.44 27.48 16.21
CA ARG A 3 -0.25 27.51 14.91
C ARG A 3 -1.45 28.47 14.90
N ARG A 4 -2.30 28.41 15.92
CA ARG A 4 -3.51 29.23 16.01
C ARG A 4 -3.17 30.71 16.22
N LEU A 5 -2.16 31.00 17.02
CA LEU A 5 -1.66 32.35 17.26
C LEU A 5 -1.12 33.00 15.97
N LEU A 6 -0.23 32.30 15.26
CA LEU A 6 0.41 32.85 14.06
C LEU A 6 -0.57 33.02 12.88
N ASN A 7 -1.61 32.18 12.80
CA ASN A 7 -2.70 32.37 11.83
C ASN A 7 -3.51 33.65 12.10
N LEU A 8 -3.68 34.05 13.36
CA LEU A 8 -4.40 35.28 13.72
C LEU A 8 -3.59 36.55 13.42
N THR A 9 -2.26 36.46 13.41
CA THR A 9 -1.37 37.61 13.16
C THR A 9 -0.91 37.72 11.70
N GLY A 10 -1.41 36.87 10.80
CA GLY A 10 -1.16 36.95 9.35
C GLY A 10 0.25 36.53 8.87
N GLY A 11 1.06 35.90 9.73
CA GLY A 11 2.47 35.59 9.47
C GLY A 11 2.80 34.10 9.43
N TYR A 12 1.83 33.23 9.14
CA TYR A 12 2.01 31.78 9.22
C TYR A 12 1.85 31.08 7.87
N LEU A 13 2.82 30.25 7.52
CA LEU A 13 2.67 29.24 6.49
C LEU A 13 2.51 27.88 7.16
N GLU A 14 1.42 27.17 6.84
CA GLU A 14 1.20 25.84 7.38
C GLU A 14 2.17 24.84 6.77
N SER A 15 2.72 23.96 7.62
CA SER A 15 3.46 22.80 7.15
C SER A 15 2.46 21.84 6.50
N TYR A 16 2.52 21.71 5.18
CA TYR A 16 1.83 20.65 4.48
C TYR A 16 2.82 19.54 4.14
N HIS A 17 2.36 18.29 4.23
CA HIS A 17 3.12 17.13 3.78
C HIS A 17 4.40 16.81 4.60
N SER A 18 5.15 15.81 4.15
CA SER A 18 6.44 15.42 4.70
C SER A 18 7.37 15.04 3.55
N VAL A 19 8.63 15.44 3.63
CA VAL A 19 9.68 15.03 2.67
C VAL A 19 9.93 13.52 2.68
N SER A 20 9.55 12.85 3.77
CA SER A 20 9.73 11.41 3.94
C SER A 20 8.49 10.65 3.51
N MET A 21 7.31 11.06 3.98
CA MET A 21 6.09 10.24 3.89
C MET A 21 5.07 10.73 2.87
N GLY A 22 5.43 11.76 2.12
CA GLY A 22 4.51 12.53 1.33
C GLY A 22 3.63 11.73 0.36
N ASN A 23 4.27 11.02 -0.56
CA ASN A 23 3.56 10.30 -1.62
C ASN A 23 2.69 9.18 -1.06
N THR A 24 3.14 8.45 -0.03
CA THR A 24 2.33 7.42 0.63
C THR A 24 1.15 8.03 1.39
N ALA A 25 1.33 9.17 2.05
CA ALA A 25 0.24 9.88 2.73
C ALA A 25 -0.82 10.37 1.73
N ALA A 26 -0.40 10.82 0.54
CA ALA A 26 -1.31 11.22 -0.53
C ALA A 26 -1.97 10.04 -1.23
N ALA A 27 -1.26 8.94 -1.47
CA ALA A 27 -1.72 7.77 -2.23
C ALA A 27 -2.65 6.84 -1.44
N THR A 28 -2.39 6.64 -0.14
CA THR A 28 -3.13 5.69 0.71
C THR A 28 -4.64 5.97 0.73
N PRO A 29 -5.11 7.22 0.88
CA PRO A 29 -6.54 7.54 0.81
C PRO A 29 -7.21 7.18 -0.51
N TYR A 30 -6.49 7.21 -1.65
CA TYR A 30 -7.07 6.77 -2.92
C TYR A 30 -7.28 5.26 -2.99
N THR A 31 -6.58 4.47 -2.16
CA THR A 31 -6.78 3.01 -2.10
C THR A 31 -7.77 2.61 -1.01
N TYR A 32 -7.67 3.19 0.19
CA TYR A 32 -8.44 2.76 1.36
C TYR A 32 -9.50 3.76 1.84
N GLY A 33 -9.62 4.93 1.21
CA GLY A 33 -10.48 6.02 1.66
C GLY A 33 -9.97 6.79 2.89
N ILE A 34 -8.89 6.33 3.53
CA ILE A 34 -8.27 6.95 4.69
C ILE A 34 -6.76 6.74 4.69
N ALA A 35 -6.00 7.69 5.25
CA ALA A 35 -4.54 7.55 5.40
C ALA A 35 -4.15 6.61 6.56
N ALA A 36 -4.98 6.47 7.58
CA ALA A 36 -4.69 5.65 8.77
C ALA A 36 -4.89 4.15 8.47
N SER A 37 -3.88 3.53 7.84
CA SER A 37 -3.91 2.14 7.39
C SER A 37 -2.91 1.24 8.15
N GLY A 38 -2.35 1.69 9.28
CA GLY A 38 -1.37 0.92 10.04
C GLY A 38 -1.99 -0.18 10.91
N SER A 39 -1.20 -1.22 11.19
CA SER A 39 -1.43 -2.16 12.30
C SER A 39 -0.55 -1.78 13.49
N SER A 40 -0.91 -2.21 14.69
CA SER A 40 -0.02 -2.04 15.85
C SER A 40 1.11 -3.09 15.81
N LEU A 41 2.31 -2.70 16.21
CA LEU A 41 3.53 -3.53 16.06
C LEU A 41 3.46 -4.85 16.84
N ASP A 42 2.71 -4.89 17.94
CA ASP A 42 2.46 -6.10 18.73
C ASP A 42 1.73 -7.19 17.93
N THR A 43 0.86 -6.80 16.99
CA THR A 43 0.15 -7.76 16.13
C THR A 43 1.08 -8.47 15.15
N LEU A 44 2.27 -7.91 14.88
CA LEU A 44 3.22 -8.49 13.94
C LEU A 44 3.93 -9.71 14.50
N LEU A 45 3.91 -9.96 15.81
CA LEU A 45 4.57 -11.11 16.44
C LEU A 45 4.06 -12.48 15.95
N GLU A 46 2.87 -12.52 15.34
CA GLU A 46 2.26 -13.73 14.77
C GLU A 46 2.45 -13.85 13.24
N THR A 47 3.17 -12.90 12.64
CA THR A 47 3.43 -12.87 11.20
C THR A 47 4.40 -13.98 10.82
N LYS A 48 4.13 -14.71 9.73
CA LYS A 48 5.04 -15.77 9.26
C LYS A 48 6.06 -15.26 8.25
N LEU A 49 5.69 -14.26 7.45
CA LEU A 49 6.53 -13.64 6.45
C LEU A 49 6.43 -12.11 6.52
N VAL A 50 7.58 -11.45 6.65
CA VAL A 50 7.71 -10.00 6.50
C VAL A 50 8.51 -9.69 5.25
N ILE A 51 7.96 -8.82 4.41
CA ILE A 51 8.67 -8.18 3.30
C ILE A 51 8.95 -6.74 3.71
N LEU A 52 10.21 -6.42 3.95
CA LEU A 52 10.66 -5.03 4.15
C LEU A 52 11.02 -4.45 2.79
N TRP A 53 10.25 -3.47 2.33
CA TRP A 53 10.43 -2.89 1.00
C TRP A 53 11.00 -1.48 1.09
N GLY A 54 12.30 -1.33 0.81
CA GLY A 54 13.04 -0.09 1.01
C GLY A 54 12.87 0.50 2.41
N HIS A 55 12.78 -0.39 3.40
CA HIS A 55 12.63 -0.07 4.82
C HIS A 55 13.89 -0.54 5.56
N ASN A 56 14.61 0.39 6.18
CA ASN A 56 15.87 0.12 6.87
C ASN A 56 15.78 0.43 8.38
N PRO A 57 15.01 -0.33 9.16
CA PRO A 57 14.73 -0.02 10.56
C PRO A 57 15.98 -0.12 11.46
N THR A 58 17.00 -0.92 11.09
CA THR A 58 18.24 -1.03 11.87
C THR A 58 19.03 0.29 11.91
N GLU A 59 19.05 1.05 10.81
CA GLU A 59 19.71 2.37 10.75
C GLU A 59 18.74 3.52 11.01
N THR A 60 17.53 3.47 10.42
CA THR A 60 16.51 4.50 10.60
C THR A 60 15.53 4.09 11.70
N ILE A 61 15.91 4.34 12.94
CA ILE A 61 15.20 3.85 14.12
C ILE A 61 13.91 4.66 14.35
N PHE A 62 12.76 3.99 14.19
CA PHE A 62 11.45 4.55 14.53
C PHE A 62 10.85 3.86 15.74
N GLY A 63 10.98 4.52 16.90
CA GLY A 63 10.45 4.02 18.16
C GLY A 63 10.94 2.61 18.47
N HIS A 64 10.01 1.70 18.77
CA HIS A 64 10.31 0.33 19.19
C HIS A 64 10.30 -0.68 18.04
N THR A 65 10.32 -0.25 16.78
CA THR A 65 10.18 -1.15 15.61
C THR A 65 11.23 -2.28 15.63
N ASN A 66 12.51 -1.96 15.86
CA ASN A 66 13.58 -2.97 15.91
C ASN A 66 13.36 -4.03 17.00
N TYR A 67 12.81 -3.66 18.15
CA TYR A 67 12.53 -4.61 19.22
C TYR A 67 11.52 -5.68 18.77
N PHE A 68 10.45 -5.28 18.08
CA PHE A 68 9.45 -6.22 17.57
C PHE A 68 10.01 -7.07 16.42
N LEU A 69 10.75 -6.48 15.49
CA LEU A 69 11.34 -7.23 14.37
C LEU A 69 12.34 -8.30 14.85
N GLN A 70 13.15 -7.99 15.87
CA GLN A 70 14.05 -8.95 16.48
C GLN A 70 13.30 -10.09 17.19
N LYS A 71 12.23 -9.78 17.92
CA LYS A 71 11.35 -10.81 18.51
C LYS A 71 10.71 -11.70 17.45
N MET A 72 10.26 -11.11 16.34
CA MET A 72 9.71 -11.87 15.22
C MET A 72 10.74 -12.81 14.62
N LYS A 73 11.98 -12.34 14.43
CA LYS A 73 13.09 -13.18 13.96
C LYS A 73 13.36 -14.35 14.90
N GLN A 74 13.39 -14.10 16.21
CA GLN A 74 13.54 -15.14 17.24
C GLN A 74 12.38 -16.16 17.23
N ASN A 75 11.17 -15.72 16.89
CA ASN A 75 9.99 -16.57 16.76
C ASN A 75 9.90 -17.32 15.42
N GLY A 76 10.94 -17.26 14.58
CA GLY A 76 10.98 -17.97 13.30
C GLY A 76 10.24 -17.27 12.15
N THR A 77 9.93 -15.97 12.29
CA THR A 77 9.40 -15.18 11.17
C THR A 77 10.45 -15.06 10.07
N ARG A 78 10.06 -15.36 8.84
CA ARG A 78 10.93 -15.18 7.67
C ARG A 78 10.92 -13.73 7.22
N PHE A 79 12.10 -13.18 6.93
CA PHE A 79 12.27 -11.82 6.44
C PHE A 79 12.83 -11.81 5.03
N ILE A 80 12.16 -11.11 4.14
CA ILE A 80 12.66 -10.77 2.81
C ILE A 80 12.86 -9.26 2.76
N VAL A 81 14.06 -8.82 2.37
CA VAL A 81 14.38 -7.40 2.25
C VAL A 81 14.60 -7.06 0.78
N VAL A 82 13.75 -6.17 0.26
CA VAL A 82 13.86 -5.60 -1.08
C VAL A 82 14.50 -4.23 -0.95
N ASP A 83 15.78 -4.11 -1.29
CA ASP A 83 16.54 -2.87 -1.15
C ASP A 83 17.69 -2.83 -2.18
N PRO A 84 17.93 -1.71 -2.89
CA PRO A 84 19.07 -1.58 -3.80
C PRO A 84 20.44 -1.74 -3.11
N ARG A 85 20.52 -1.51 -1.79
CA ARG A 85 21.75 -1.58 -1.01
C ARG A 85 21.70 -2.73 -0.01
N TYR A 86 22.85 -3.37 0.18
CA TYR A 86 23.05 -4.28 1.29
C TYR A 86 23.22 -3.48 2.59
N SER A 87 22.12 -3.25 3.31
CA SER A 87 22.07 -2.44 4.53
C SER A 87 22.26 -3.28 5.80
N ASP A 88 22.40 -2.61 6.95
CA ASP A 88 22.50 -3.32 8.25
C ASP A 88 21.21 -4.09 8.55
N THR A 89 20.05 -3.65 8.05
CA THR A 89 18.79 -4.41 8.11
C THR A 89 18.90 -5.72 7.35
N VAL A 90 19.51 -5.71 6.17
CA VAL A 90 19.73 -6.94 5.38
C VAL A 90 20.60 -7.90 6.18
N SER A 91 21.75 -7.41 6.67
CA SER A 91 22.71 -8.22 7.42
C SER A 91 22.11 -8.83 8.71
N SER A 92 21.26 -8.08 9.41
CA SER A 92 20.74 -8.47 10.73
C SER A 92 19.45 -9.28 10.70
N LEU A 93 18.57 -9.07 9.71
CA LEU A 93 17.22 -9.66 9.70
C LEU A 93 16.96 -10.56 8.50
N ALA A 94 17.48 -10.25 7.32
CA ALA A 94 17.03 -10.87 6.08
C ALA A 94 17.39 -12.36 6.00
N ASP A 95 16.41 -13.20 5.72
CA ASP A 95 16.63 -14.56 5.20
C ASP A 95 16.91 -14.53 3.70
N GLN A 96 16.41 -13.49 3.01
CA GLN A 96 16.64 -13.27 1.60
C GLN A 96 16.75 -11.77 1.31
N TRP A 97 17.79 -11.40 0.58
CA TRP A 97 17.94 -10.05 0.01
C TRP A 97 17.61 -10.08 -1.47
N ILE A 98 16.81 -9.11 -1.92
CA ILE A 98 16.46 -8.93 -3.33
C ILE A 98 16.95 -7.53 -3.75
N PRO A 99 18.12 -7.45 -4.42
CA PRO A 99 18.62 -6.20 -4.97
C PRO A 99 17.84 -5.85 -6.22
N LEU A 100 17.28 -4.65 -6.27
CA LEU A 100 16.66 -4.06 -7.45
C LEU A 100 17.33 -2.74 -7.81
N LEU A 101 17.17 -2.30 -9.05
CA LEU A 101 17.57 -0.95 -9.44
C LEU A 101 16.70 0.12 -8.74
N PRO A 102 17.28 1.23 -8.26
CA PRO A 102 16.51 2.31 -7.67
C PRO A 102 15.41 2.79 -8.60
N THR A 103 14.23 3.12 -8.06
CA THR A 103 13.05 3.64 -8.79
C THR A 103 12.34 2.64 -9.71
N THR A 104 12.71 1.35 -9.63
CA THR A 104 12.09 0.28 -10.43
C THR A 104 11.10 -0.58 -9.64
N ASP A 105 10.83 -0.22 -8.38
CA ASP A 105 9.98 -0.94 -7.43
C ASP A 105 8.58 -1.27 -7.99
N ASN A 106 7.96 -0.31 -8.67
CA ASN A 106 6.62 -0.51 -9.23
C ASN A 106 6.60 -1.60 -10.31
N ALA A 107 7.65 -1.73 -11.14
CA ALA A 107 7.72 -2.79 -12.13
C ALA A 107 7.84 -4.17 -11.48
N LEU A 108 8.59 -4.26 -10.38
CA LEU A 108 8.69 -5.48 -9.58
C LEU A 108 7.35 -5.85 -8.94
N MET A 109 6.65 -4.87 -8.34
CA MET A 109 5.32 -5.08 -7.75
C MET A 109 4.27 -5.48 -8.80
N ASP A 110 4.27 -4.85 -9.97
CA ASP A 110 3.37 -5.18 -11.08
C ASP A 110 3.58 -6.63 -11.54
N ALA A 111 4.84 -7.06 -11.69
CA ALA A 111 5.14 -8.44 -12.04
C ALA A 111 4.77 -9.44 -10.94
N MET A 112 4.92 -9.07 -9.67
CA MET A 112 4.40 -9.89 -8.57
C MET A 112 2.88 -10.04 -8.65
N MET A 113 2.14 -8.94 -8.87
CA MET A 113 0.69 -8.97 -9.02
C MET A 113 0.27 -9.84 -10.21
N TYR A 114 0.97 -9.72 -11.34
CA TYR A 114 0.73 -10.56 -12.51
C TYR A 114 0.87 -12.06 -12.20
N VAL A 115 1.93 -12.48 -11.48
CA VAL A 115 2.10 -13.89 -11.08
C VAL A 115 0.98 -14.33 -10.14
N ILE A 116 0.64 -13.53 -9.14
CA ILE A 116 -0.43 -13.87 -8.17
C ILE A 116 -1.78 -14.04 -8.87
N ILE A 117 -2.08 -13.20 -9.87
CA ILE A 117 -3.34 -13.26 -10.60
C ILE A 117 -3.34 -14.41 -11.60
N SER A 118 -2.29 -14.55 -12.41
CA SER A 118 -2.19 -15.62 -13.43
C SER A 118 -2.17 -17.02 -12.82
N GLU A 119 -1.59 -17.19 -11.64
CA GLU A 119 -1.58 -18.45 -10.89
C GLU A 119 -2.79 -18.62 -9.95
N ASN A 120 -3.75 -17.69 -9.98
CA ASN A 120 -4.97 -17.73 -9.15
C ASN A 120 -4.72 -17.77 -7.62
N LEU A 121 -3.65 -17.13 -7.15
CA LEU A 121 -3.23 -17.10 -5.74
C LEU A 121 -3.81 -15.90 -4.95
N HIS A 122 -4.64 -15.06 -5.58
CA HIS A 122 -5.27 -13.92 -4.93
C HIS A 122 -6.48 -14.33 -4.06
N ASP A 123 -6.76 -13.56 -3.00
CA ASP A 123 -7.91 -13.78 -2.14
C ASP A 123 -9.20 -13.27 -2.80
N ARG A 124 -9.83 -14.16 -3.58
CA ARG A 124 -11.09 -13.91 -4.28
C ARG A 124 -12.21 -13.45 -3.34
N ALA A 125 -12.31 -14.05 -2.15
CA ALA A 125 -13.36 -13.72 -1.19
C ALA A 125 -13.17 -12.32 -0.60
N PHE A 126 -11.93 -11.89 -0.39
CA PHE A 126 -11.61 -10.52 0.02
C PHE A 126 -11.91 -9.52 -1.10
N ILE A 127 -11.40 -9.77 -2.30
CA ILE A 127 -11.57 -8.89 -3.47
C ILE A 127 -13.06 -8.68 -3.78
N ALA A 128 -13.84 -9.76 -3.85
CA ALA A 128 -15.27 -9.68 -4.14
C ALA A 128 -16.02 -8.78 -3.15
N ARG A 129 -15.65 -8.82 -1.86
CA ARG A 129 -16.33 -8.06 -0.79
C ARG A 129 -15.86 -6.62 -0.64
N TYR A 130 -14.59 -6.34 -0.94
CA TYR A 130 -13.92 -5.11 -0.47
C TYR A 130 -13.20 -4.29 -1.56
N ALA A 131 -12.95 -4.82 -2.76
CA ALA A 131 -12.09 -4.15 -3.76
C ALA A 131 -12.78 -3.93 -5.11
N ILE A 132 -12.93 -2.67 -5.55
CA ILE A 132 -13.46 -2.30 -6.88
C ILE A 132 -12.33 -2.19 -7.93
N GLY A 133 -12.66 -2.37 -9.20
CA GLY A 133 -11.73 -2.23 -10.32
C GLY A 133 -10.63 -3.30 -10.42
N PHE A 134 -10.85 -4.47 -9.82
CA PHE A 134 -9.93 -5.60 -9.95
C PHE A 134 -9.99 -6.19 -11.36
N ASP A 135 -11.20 -6.50 -11.80
CA ASP A 135 -11.59 -7.01 -13.12
C ASP A 135 -12.61 -6.06 -13.77
N GLU A 136 -12.94 -6.28 -15.05
CA GLU A 136 -13.92 -5.45 -15.77
C GLU A 136 -15.34 -5.53 -15.16
N GLU A 137 -15.68 -6.63 -14.48
CA GLU A 137 -16.97 -6.79 -13.79
C GLU A 137 -17.10 -5.88 -12.56
N SER A 138 -15.99 -5.59 -11.89
CA SER A 138 -15.95 -4.75 -10.68
C SER A 138 -15.65 -3.28 -10.97
N ILE A 139 -15.56 -2.89 -12.24
CA ILE A 139 -15.39 -1.50 -12.67
C ILE A 139 -16.73 -0.73 -12.53
N PRO A 140 -16.73 0.46 -11.92
CA PRO A 140 -17.93 1.31 -11.86
C PRO A 140 -18.41 1.77 -13.25
N GLU A 141 -19.71 2.01 -13.36
CA GLU A 141 -20.31 2.57 -14.58
C GLU A 141 -19.68 3.93 -14.96
N GLY A 142 -19.43 4.13 -16.25
CA GLY A 142 -18.84 5.36 -16.79
C GLY A 142 -17.30 5.36 -16.86
N VAL A 143 -16.65 4.29 -16.41
CA VAL A 143 -15.21 4.10 -16.60
C VAL A 143 -14.96 3.40 -17.95
N PRO A 144 -13.98 3.85 -18.77
CA PRO A 144 -13.63 3.20 -20.03
C PRO A 144 -13.22 1.73 -19.86
N ALA A 145 -13.40 0.94 -20.93
CA ALA A 145 -12.94 -0.45 -20.96
C ALA A 145 -11.42 -0.54 -20.79
N ASN A 146 -10.95 -1.65 -20.21
CA ASN A 146 -9.53 -1.94 -19.95
C ASN A 146 -8.89 -1.06 -18.86
N GLU A 147 -9.69 -0.47 -17.98
CA GLU A 147 -9.21 0.28 -16.81
C GLU A 147 -9.07 -0.59 -15.54
N SER A 148 -9.40 -1.88 -15.62
CA SER A 148 -9.18 -2.81 -14.52
C SER A 148 -7.70 -3.13 -14.26
N LEU A 149 -7.40 -3.53 -13.02
CA LEU A 149 -6.06 -4.00 -12.66
C LEU A 149 -5.62 -5.18 -13.54
N VAL A 150 -6.52 -6.14 -13.78
CA VAL A 150 -6.25 -7.29 -14.65
C VAL A 150 -5.96 -6.85 -16.08
N ALA A 151 -6.71 -5.91 -16.64
CA ALA A 151 -6.46 -5.38 -17.99
C ALA A 151 -5.09 -4.68 -18.11
N TYR A 152 -4.69 -3.93 -17.08
CA TYR A 152 -3.36 -3.32 -17.03
C TYR A 152 -2.24 -4.37 -16.97
N LEU A 153 -2.37 -5.39 -16.11
CA LEU A 153 -1.32 -6.40 -15.91
C LEU A 153 -1.17 -7.34 -17.11
N THR A 154 -2.28 -7.65 -17.78
CA THR A 154 -2.31 -8.51 -18.98
C THR A 154 -1.96 -7.76 -20.27
N GLY A 155 -1.76 -6.43 -20.20
CA GLY A 155 -1.43 -5.61 -21.36
C GLY A 155 -2.62 -5.24 -22.25
N ALA A 156 -3.86 -5.52 -21.84
CA ALA A 156 -5.05 -5.10 -22.59
C ALA A 156 -5.20 -3.56 -22.64
N LYS A 157 -4.65 -2.85 -21.64
CA LYS A 157 -4.66 -1.38 -21.59
C LYS A 157 -3.59 -0.72 -22.46
N ASP A 158 -2.35 -1.19 -22.38
CA ASP A 158 -1.16 -0.51 -22.91
C ASP A 158 -0.31 -1.36 -23.86
N GLY A 159 -0.77 -2.58 -24.19
CA GLY A 159 -0.07 -3.53 -25.05
C GLY A 159 1.10 -4.25 -24.37
N VAL A 160 1.36 -4.01 -23.08
CA VAL A 160 2.56 -4.51 -22.38
C VAL A 160 2.17 -5.41 -21.22
N VAL A 161 2.36 -6.72 -21.39
CA VAL A 161 2.18 -7.72 -20.33
C VAL A 161 3.22 -7.50 -19.24
N LYS A 162 2.77 -7.33 -17.99
CA LYS A 162 3.64 -7.14 -16.82
C LYS A 162 4.20 -8.47 -16.30
N SER A 163 4.79 -9.24 -17.21
CA SER A 163 5.41 -10.52 -16.87
C SER A 163 6.69 -10.35 -16.03
N PRO A 164 7.13 -11.37 -15.28
CA PRO A 164 8.43 -11.34 -14.62
C PRO A 164 9.61 -11.12 -15.58
N GLU A 165 9.54 -11.62 -16.81
CA GLU A 165 10.57 -11.41 -17.84
C GLU A 165 10.62 -9.95 -18.31
N TRP A 166 9.48 -9.27 -18.33
CA TRP A 166 9.41 -7.84 -18.56
C TRP A 166 10.02 -7.06 -17.40
N ALA A 167 9.68 -7.41 -16.16
CA ALA A 167 10.21 -6.74 -14.98
C ALA A 167 11.71 -7.00 -14.77
N GLU A 168 12.23 -8.17 -15.13
CA GLU A 168 13.66 -8.50 -15.04
C GLU A 168 14.50 -7.51 -15.85
N LYS A 169 14.07 -7.17 -17.07
CA LYS A 169 14.75 -6.19 -17.93
C LYS A 169 14.79 -4.78 -17.34
N ILE A 170 13.84 -4.44 -16.47
CA ILE A 170 13.73 -3.11 -15.87
C ILE A 170 14.44 -3.06 -14.51
N THR A 171 14.22 -4.07 -13.68
CA THR A 171 14.61 -4.11 -12.26
C THR A 171 15.96 -4.78 -12.03
N HIS A 172 16.39 -5.59 -13.00
CA HIS A 172 17.52 -6.53 -12.92
C HIS A 172 17.34 -7.64 -11.86
N VAL A 173 16.13 -7.79 -11.30
CA VAL A 173 15.79 -8.94 -10.45
C VAL A 173 15.46 -10.12 -11.36
N PRO A 174 16.10 -11.30 -11.19
CA PRO A 174 15.83 -12.47 -12.02
C PRO A 174 14.34 -12.84 -11.99
N ALA A 175 13.74 -13.12 -13.15
CA ALA A 175 12.30 -13.42 -13.26
C ALA A 175 11.84 -14.57 -12.34
N GLN A 176 12.72 -15.54 -12.08
CA GLN A 176 12.43 -16.63 -11.14
C GLN A 176 12.33 -16.15 -9.69
N THR A 177 13.16 -15.19 -9.27
CA THR A 177 13.10 -14.57 -7.94
C THR A 177 11.79 -13.79 -7.78
N ILE A 178 11.34 -13.08 -8.82
CA ILE A 178 10.06 -12.37 -8.82
C ILE A 178 8.90 -13.35 -8.61
N ARG A 179 8.89 -14.47 -9.34
CA ARG A 179 7.87 -15.53 -9.17
C ARG A 179 7.87 -16.10 -7.76
N GLN A 180 9.04 -16.42 -7.23
CA GLN A 180 9.15 -16.98 -5.89
C GLN A 180 8.66 -15.99 -4.84
N LEU A 181 9.05 -14.72 -4.93
CA LEU A 181 8.59 -13.65 -4.05
C LEU A 181 7.06 -13.50 -4.07
N ALA A 182 6.48 -13.51 -5.28
CA ALA A 182 5.04 -13.42 -5.47
C ALA A 182 4.29 -14.60 -4.83
N ARG A 183 4.76 -15.83 -5.09
CA ARG A 183 4.21 -17.07 -4.52
C ARG A 183 4.35 -17.11 -3.00
N ASP A 184 5.51 -16.73 -2.47
CA ASP A 184 5.76 -16.69 -1.03
C ASP A 184 4.82 -15.72 -0.33
N TYR A 185 4.63 -14.53 -0.91
CA TYR A 185 3.74 -13.50 -0.34
C TYR A 185 2.26 -13.89 -0.41
N ALA A 186 1.82 -14.53 -1.49
CA ALA A 186 0.44 -14.96 -1.66
C ALA A 186 0.10 -16.17 -0.77
N ASN A 187 0.98 -17.18 -0.72
CA ASN A 187 0.70 -18.43 -0.01
C ASN A 187 0.99 -18.37 1.50
N THR A 188 1.91 -17.53 1.94
CA THR A 188 2.24 -17.45 3.38
C THR A 188 1.24 -16.55 4.10
N LYS A 189 0.49 -17.12 5.06
CA LYS A 189 -0.50 -16.39 5.86
C LYS A 189 -0.30 -16.59 7.37
N PRO A 190 -0.33 -15.52 8.19
CA PRO A 190 -0.39 -14.11 7.80
C PRO A 190 0.97 -13.56 7.31
N ALA A 191 0.95 -12.61 6.37
CA ALA A 191 2.15 -11.94 5.84
C ALA A 191 2.01 -10.41 5.88
N ALA A 192 3.12 -9.73 6.12
CA ALA A 192 3.20 -8.28 6.21
C ALA A 192 4.17 -7.73 5.16
N LEU A 193 3.67 -6.89 4.25
CA LEU A 193 4.52 -6.09 3.36
C LEU A 193 4.63 -4.70 3.95
N ILE A 194 5.80 -4.35 4.49
CA ILE A 194 6.06 -3.08 5.15
C ILE A 194 6.91 -2.22 4.21
N GLN A 195 6.26 -1.29 3.53
CA GLN A 195 6.92 -0.32 2.69
C GLN A 195 7.60 0.74 3.57
N GLY A 196 8.89 0.95 3.36
CA GLY A 196 9.60 2.09 3.90
C GLY A 196 9.35 3.35 3.09
N TRP A 197 10.04 4.42 3.45
CA TRP A 197 9.85 5.72 2.81
C TRP A 197 10.87 6.04 1.73
N GLY A 198 11.88 5.20 1.52
CA GLY A 198 12.85 5.35 0.42
C GLY A 198 12.21 5.25 -0.97
N PRO A 199 11.47 4.16 -1.28
CA PRO A 199 10.96 3.87 -2.63
C PRO A 199 9.94 4.85 -3.19
N GLN A 200 9.51 5.83 -2.41
CA GLN A 200 8.55 6.85 -2.85
C GLN A 200 9.21 8.20 -3.12
N ARG A 201 10.51 8.37 -2.85
CA ARG A 201 11.23 9.67 -2.93
C ARG A 201 11.83 9.90 -4.30
N HIS A 202 11.02 9.71 -5.34
CA HIS A 202 11.36 9.99 -6.72
C HIS A 202 10.11 10.39 -7.50
N ASN A 203 10.29 10.80 -8.76
CA ASN A 203 9.17 11.11 -9.63
C ASN A 203 8.26 9.88 -9.80
N CYS A 204 6.95 10.07 -9.73
CA CYS A 204 5.96 8.99 -9.75
C CYS A 204 6.06 7.99 -8.56
N GLY A 205 6.67 8.39 -7.43
CA GLY A 205 6.81 7.54 -6.24
C GLY A 205 5.49 7.17 -5.56
N GLU A 206 4.39 7.86 -5.87
CA GLU A 206 3.03 7.46 -5.47
C GLU A 206 2.62 6.12 -6.08
N ARG A 207 3.19 5.73 -7.22
CA ARG A 207 2.93 4.43 -7.84
C ARG A 207 3.43 3.29 -6.96
N THR A 208 4.65 3.38 -6.43
CA THR A 208 5.18 2.40 -5.48
C THR A 208 4.29 2.27 -4.23
N ALA A 209 3.78 3.40 -3.72
CA ALA A 209 2.86 3.39 -2.60
C ALA A 209 1.49 2.78 -2.91
N ARG A 210 1.04 2.82 -4.18
CA ARG A 210 -0.17 2.12 -4.63
C ARG A 210 0.10 0.65 -4.91
N GLY A 211 1.24 0.30 -5.48
CA GLY A 211 1.61 -1.10 -5.74
C GLY A 211 1.67 -1.92 -4.46
N SER A 212 2.21 -1.34 -3.39
CA SER A 212 2.31 -1.99 -2.07
C SER A 212 0.92 -2.24 -1.46
N THR A 213 0.03 -1.25 -1.50
CA THR A 213 -1.36 -1.39 -0.99
C THR A 213 -2.19 -2.34 -1.85
N LEU A 214 -2.01 -2.34 -3.17
CA LEU A 214 -2.68 -3.27 -4.08
C LEU A 214 -2.24 -4.71 -3.81
N LEU A 215 -0.93 -4.97 -3.66
CA LEU A 215 -0.41 -6.28 -3.29
C LEU A 215 -1.02 -6.79 -1.97
N ALA A 216 -1.07 -5.93 -0.93
CA ALA A 216 -1.68 -6.28 0.34
C ALA A 216 -3.19 -6.58 0.20
N THR A 217 -3.88 -5.84 -0.67
CA THR A 217 -5.32 -5.98 -0.95
C THR A 217 -5.61 -7.28 -1.69
N ILE A 218 -4.93 -7.57 -2.80
CA ILE A 218 -5.20 -8.78 -3.60
C ILE A 218 -4.83 -10.05 -2.85
N THR A 219 -3.91 -9.97 -1.89
CA THR A 219 -3.51 -11.10 -1.06
C THR A 219 -4.32 -11.22 0.24
N GLY A 220 -5.27 -10.32 0.51
CA GLY A 220 -6.12 -10.38 1.71
C GLY A 220 -5.37 -10.13 3.02
N ASN A 221 -4.20 -9.50 3.00
CA ASN A 221 -3.40 -9.22 4.18
C ASN A 221 -3.84 -7.95 4.93
N VAL A 222 -4.88 -7.25 4.46
CA VAL A 222 -5.40 -6.03 5.07
C VAL A 222 -6.42 -6.35 6.17
N GLY A 223 -6.24 -5.77 7.35
CA GLY A 223 -7.21 -5.83 8.46
C GLY A 223 -7.20 -7.15 9.26
N ILE A 224 -6.25 -8.05 8.98
CA ILE A 224 -6.04 -9.31 9.74
C ILE A 224 -4.91 -9.15 10.77
N LYS A 225 -4.88 -10.01 11.78
CA LYS A 225 -3.79 -10.05 12.77
C LYS A 225 -2.54 -10.66 12.12
N GLY A 226 -1.36 -10.06 12.35
CA GLY A 226 -0.12 -10.41 11.63
C GLY A 226 -0.08 -9.92 10.17
N GLY A 227 -1.12 -9.22 9.71
CA GLY A 227 -1.14 -8.59 8.38
C GLY A 227 -0.74 -7.12 8.43
N TRP A 228 -0.41 -6.58 7.27
CA TRP A 228 -0.08 -5.17 7.10
C TRP A 228 -0.71 -4.62 5.82
N ALA A 229 -1.32 -3.44 5.91
CA ALA A 229 -2.02 -2.83 4.77
C ALA A 229 -1.08 -2.13 3.78
N ALA A 230 0.22 -2.06 4.08
CA ALA A 230 1.26 -1.49 3.22
C ALA A 230 1.11 -0.01 2.82
N GLY A 231 0.13 0.71 3.39
CA GLY A 231 -0.05 2.16 3.18
C GLY A 231 0.81 3.00 4.13
N TYR A 232 0.33 4.22 4.44
CA TYR A 232 1.04 5.24 5.24
C TYR A 232 1.57 4.76 6.60
N GLY A 233 0.99 3.71 7.18
CA GLY A 233 1.59 3.01 8.32
C GLY A 233 1.47 3.72 9.66
N ALA A 234 0.90 4.93 9.72
CA ALA A 234 0.48 5.49 11.00
C ALA A 234 -0.72 4.69 11.54
N ALA A 235 -0.46 3.87 12.57
CA ALA A 235 -1.49 3.55 13.54
C ALA A 235 -2.01 4.89 14.09
N LEU A 236 -3.34 5.06 14.15
CA LEU A 236 -4.01 6.28 14.61
C LEU A 236 -3.21 6.95 15.73
N THR A 237 -2.74 8.17 15.47
CA THR A 237 -2.10 8.99 16.49
C THR A 237 -3.02 9.09 17.71
N VAL A 238 -2.38 9.02 18.88
CA VAL A 238 -2.79 8.95 20.29
C VAL A 238 -4.05 9.75 20.72
N ASN A 239 -4.73 10.49 19.85
CA ASN A 239 -5.90 11.31 20.18
C ASN A 239 -7.25 10.79 19.64
N SER A 240 -7.34 9.54 19.20
CA SER A 240 -8.63 8.89 18.91
C SER A 240 -8.95 7.84 19.99
N PRO A 241 -9.98 8.04 20.85
CA PRO A 241 -10.27 7.17 22.00
C PRO A 241 -10.78 5.77 21.65
N ARG A 242 -10.55 5.27 20.43
CA ARG A 242 -10.86 3.89 20.01
C ARG A 242 -9.80 3.42 19.02
N VAL A 243 -9.02 2.41 19.41
CA VAL A 243 -8.25 1.57 18.48
C VAL A 243 -9.26 0.98 17.51
N ARG A 244 -9.35 1.54 16.30
CA ARG A 244 -10.14 0.95 15.22
C ARG A 244 -9.15 0.37 14.23
N ARG A 245 -9.25 -0.95 14.01
CA ARG A 245 -8.67 -1.65 12.84
C ARG A 245 -8.87 -0.79 11.59
N CYS A 246 -7.94 -0.82 10.65
CA CYS A 246 -8.22 -0.36 9.28
C CYS A 246 -9.50 -1.09 8.82
N ARG A 247 -10.61 -0.35 8.80
CA ARG A 247 -11.95 -0.90 8.58
C ARG A 247 -12.30 -0.56 7.14
N ILE A 248 -11.90 -1.42 6.21
CA ILE A 248 -12.33 -1.28 4.82
C ILE A 248 -13.84 -1.46 4.80
N THR A 249 -14.55 -0.48 4.22
CA THR A 249 -15.99 -0.56 4.04
C THR A 249 -16.31 -1.63 3.00
N ARG A 250 -17.37 -2.41 3.23
CA ARG A 250 -17.88 -3.34 2.20
C ARG A 250 -18.25 -2.52 0.96
N LYS A 251 -18.08 -3.11 -0.23
CA LYS A 251 -18.66 -2.54 -1.46
C LYS A 251 -20.15 -2.27 -1.21
N SER A 252 -20.56 -1.01 -1.30
CA SER A 252 -21.98 -0.69 -1.38
C SER A 252 -22.45 -1.05 -2.79
N GLN A 253 -23.63 -1.64 -2.90
CA GLN A 253 -24.26 -1.92 -4.21
C GLN A 253 -24.75 -0.64 -4.92
N ASN A 254 -24.69 0.52 -4.25
CA ASN A 254 -25.25 1.79 -4.73
C ASN A 254 -24.18 2.89 -4.79
N PHE A 255 -23.14 2.73 -5.61
CA PHE A 255 -22.15 3.79 -5.83
C PHE A 255 -22.73 4.99 -6.60
N GLY A 256 -23.86 4.83 -7.29
CA GLY A 256 -24.53 5.89 -8.07
C GLY A 256 -25.33 6.89 -7.24
N ASP A 257 -25.88 6.50 -6.08
CA ASP A 257 -26.82 7.35 -5.33
C ASP A 257 -26.12 8.46 -4.53
N GLU A 258 -24.89 8.23 -4.07
CA GLU A 258 -24.16 9.21 -3.24
C GLU A 258 -23.62 10.40 -4.06
N LEU A 259 -23.28 10.19 -5.34
CA LEU A 259 -22.89 11.28 -6.24
C LEU A 259 -24.09 12.17 -6.64
N GLY A 260 -25.30 11.58 -6.71
CA GLY A 260 -26.54 12.32 -6.98
C GLY A 260 -27.01 13.18 -5.80
N ALA A 261 -26.81 12.72 -4.56
CA ALA A 261 -27.17 13.45 -3.35
C ALA A 261 -26.30 14.71 -3.12
N GLY A 262 -25.03 14.66 -3.53
CA GLY A 262 -24.12 15.81 -3.47
C GLY A 262 -24.48 16.96 -4.43
N ARG A 263 -25.04 16.64 -5.61
CA ARG A 263 -25.51 17.66 -6.57
C ARG A 263 -26.79 18.37 -6.11
N ARG A 264 -27.74 17.66 -5.47
CA ARG A 264 -28.97 18.28 -4.96
C ARG A 264 -28.74 19.24 -3.78
N ARG A 265 -27.71 18.99 -2.96
CA ARG A 265 -27.36 19.90 -1.85
C ARG A 265 -26.68 21.19 -2.31
N ARG A 266 -25.98 21.20 -3.45
CA ARG A 266 -25.37 22.44 -4.00
C ARG A 266 -26.38 23.34 -4.69
N GLN A 267 -27.44 22.80 -5.30
CA GLN A 267 -28.47 23.64 -5.92
C GLN A 267 -29.41 24.32 -4.90
N GLN A 268 -29.51 23.83 -3.67
CA GLN A 268 -30.31 24.47 -2.62
C GLN A 268 -29.57 25.56 -1.83
N SER A 269 -28.24 25.67 -1.93
CA SER A 269 -27.47 26.69 -1.21
C SER A 269 -27.31 28.02 -1.96
N ASP A 270 -27.56 28.05 -3.28
CA ASP A 270 -27.35 29.25 -4.11
C ASP A 270 -28.61 30.11 -4.29
N ALA A 271 -29.72 29.78 -3.62
CA ALA A 271 -31.01 30.47 -3.76
C ALA A 271 -31.34 31.46 -2.62
N GLY A 272 -30.35 31.90 -1.84
CA GLY A 272 -30.59 32.64 -0.59
C GLY A 272 -29.69 33.84 -0.34
N TYR A 273 -29.51 34.74 -1.30
CA TYR A 273 -29.09 36.14 -1.03
C TYR A 273 -29.63 37.05 -2.14
N GLY A 274 -30.72 37.75 -1.83
CA GLY A 274 -31.37 38.72 -2.72
C GLY A 274 -32.64 39.23 -2.05
N GLY A 275 -32.51 40.31 -1.29
CA GLY A 275 -33.57 40.97 -0.53
C GLY A 275 -33.00 41.87 0.54
#